data_AF-A0A376AD07-F1
#
_entry.id   AF-A0A376AD07-F1
#
_cell.length_a   1.000
_cell.length_b   1.000
_cell.length_c   1.000
_cell.angle_alpha   90.00
_cell.angle_beta   90.00
_cell.angle_gamma   90.00
#
_symmetry.space_group_name_H-M   'P 1'
#
loop_
_entity.id
_entity.type
_entity.pdbx_description
1 polymer ?
#
loop_
_entity_poly.entity_id
_entity_poly.type
_entity_poly.pdbx_seq_one_letter_code
_entity_poly.pdbx_strand_id
1 'polypeptide(L)'
;MGPTKKSEKLKRLVTVQRHMERMAESDLAVTAKRREENAASMATVMEAIGSLEPVHRLFAQNYADRFDRLSNSDKQLASLQYGQEIKLLRERAKGDRLEENMKDARLHEDREADDNAIYDLVDLQFATTASSKVHE
;
A
#
# COMPACT_ATOMS: atom_id res chain seq x y z
N MET A 1 22.42 20.94 12.17
CA MET A 1 21.65 19.79 11.67
C MET A 1 22.57 19.06 10.71
N GLY A 2 23.12 17.89 11.10
CA GLY A 2 24.01 17.11 10.22
C GLY A 2 23.28 16.62 8.95
N PRO A 3 24.03 16.15 7.93
CA PRO A 3 23.42 15.60 6.72
C PRO A 3 22.49 14.44 7.09
N THR A 4 21.24 14.50 6.62
CA THR A 4 20.27 13.42 6.85
C THR A 4 20.74 12.16 6.14
N LYS A 5 20.90 11.07 6.91
CA LYS A 5 21.29 9.75 6.41
C LYS A 5 20.32 9.30 5.29
N LYS A 6 20.85 8.59 4.29
CA LYS A 6 20.07 8.09 3.14
C LYS A 6 18.98 7.13 3.62
N SER A 7 19.30 6.26 4.57
CA SER A 7 18.35 5.32 5.18
C SER A 7 17.15 6.05 5.83
N GLU A 8 17.37 7.19 6.49
CA GLU A 8 16.30 7.97 7.11
C GLU A 8 15.35 8.58 6.07
N LYS A 9 15.89 9.08 4.95
CA LYS A 9 15.06 9.59 3.85
C LYS A 9 14.23 8.48 3.23
N LEU A 10 14.85 7.32 2.97
CA LEU A 10 14.16 6.15 2.44
C LEU A 10 13.10 5.64 3.41
N LYS A 11 13.36 5.64 4.72
CA LYS A 11 12.36 5.29 5.74
C LYS A 11 11.12 6.18 5.67
N ARG A 12 11.28 7.50 5.47
CA ARG A 12 10.13 8.41 5.29
C ARG A 12 9.34 8.07 4.02
N LEU A 13 10.02 7.75 2.92
CA LEU A 13 9.37 7.33 1.67
C LEU A 13 8.63 6.01 1.83
N VAL A 14 9.19 5.03 2.54
CA VAL A 14 8.51 3.78 2.89
C VAL A 14 7.22 4.06 3.66
N THR A 15 7.26 4.93 4.67
CA THR A 15 6.06 5.31 5.43
C THR A 15 4.96 5.89 4.54
N VAL A 16 5.32 6.80 3.64
CA VAL A 16 4.36 7.38 2.67
C VAL A 16 3.82 6.30 1.75
N GLN A 17 4.68 5.42 1.24
CA GLN A 17 4.29 4.35 0.34
C GLN A 17 3.33 3.35 1.00
N ARG A 18 3.56 2.98 2.28
CA ARG A 18 2.63 2.15 3.07
C ARG A 18 1.32 2.86 3.38
N HIS A 19 1.29 4.19 3.39
CA HIS A 19 0.04 4.94 3.47
C HIS A 19 -0.73 4.89 2.14
N MET A 20 -0.05 5.03 1.01
CA MET A 20 -0.66 4.87 -0.32
C MET A 20 -1.23 3.48 -0.54
N GLU A 21 -0.55 2.44 -0.06
CA GLU A 21 -1.06 1.06 -0.06
C GLU A 21 -2.39 0.95 0.70
N ARG A 22 -2.45 1.48 1.94
CA ARG A 22 -3.67 1.48 2.75
C ARG A 22 -4.81 2.28 2.11
N MET A 23 -4.51 3.39 1.43
CA MET A 23 -5.52 4.13 0.67
C MET A 23 -6.08 3.28 -0.49
N ALA A 24 -5.21 2.61 -1.25
CA ALA A 24 -5.65 1.73 -2.33
C ALA A 24 -6.47 0.53 -1.83
N GLU A 25 -6.09 -0.04 -0.68
CA GLU A 25 -6.85 -1.10 -0.02
C GLU A 25 -8.22 -0.61 0.48
N SER A 26 -8.28 0.59 1.07
CA SER A 26 -9.54 1.21 1.48
C SER A 26 -10.47 1.47 0.28
N ASP A 27 -9.92 1.99 -0.82
CA ASP A 27 -10.68 2.20 -2.07
C ASP A 27 -11.27 0.88 -2.59
N LEU A 28 -10.47 -0.19 -2.58
CA LEU A 28 -10.89 -1.53 -2.99
C LEU A 28 -11.99 -2.08 -2.08
N ALA A 29 -11.85 -1.94 -0.76
CA ALA A 29 -12.83 -2.39 0.22
C ALA A 29 -14.18 -1.66 0.05
N VAL A 30 -14.16 -0.35 -0.24
CA VAL A 30 -15.38 0.42 -0.51
C VAL A 30 -16.08 -0.10 -1.77
N THR A 31 -15.35 -0.35 -2.86
CA THR A 31 -15.93 -0.91 -4.08
C THR A 31 -16.48 -2.31 -3.86
N ALA A 32 -15.75 -3.17 -3.13
CA ALA A 32 -16.19 -4.52 -2.80
C ALA A 32 -17.52 -4.50 -2.02
N LYS A 33 -17.65 -3.63 -1.02
CA LYS A 33 -18.90 -3.43 -0.27
C LYS A 33 -20.04 -2.98 -1.18
N ARG A 34 -19.80 -2.03 -2.08
CA ARG A 34 -20.82 -1.56 -3.04
C ARG A 34 -21.29 -2.68 -3.97
N ARG A 35 -20.40 -3.59 -4.36
CA ARG A 35 -20.77 -4.76 -5.17
C ARG A 35 -21.66 -5.73 -4.41
N GLU A 36 -21.38 -5.96 -3.13
CA GLU A 36 -22.23 -6.77 -2.26
C GLU A 36 -23.63 -6.15 -2.12
N GLU A 37 -23.72 -4.85 -1.85
CA GLU A 37 -24.99 -4.11 -1.76
C GLU A 37 -25.77 -4.17 -3.10
N ASN A 38 -25.07 -4.05 -4.22
CA ASN A 38 -25.67 -4.13 -5.55
C ASN A 38 -26.17 -5.55 -5.85
N ALA A 39 -25.41 -6.58 -5.51
CA ALA A 39 -25.80 -7.98 -5.66
C ALA A 39 -27.03 -8.33 -4.80
N ALA A 40 -27.09 -7.85 -3.55
CA ALA A 40 -28.25 -8.00 -2.69
C ALA A 40 -29.50 -7.31 -3.29
N SER A 41 -29.32 -6.12 -3.86
CA SER A 41 -30.39 -5.41 -4.57
C SER A 41 -30.88 -6.16 -5.80
N MET A 42 -29.98 -6.75 -6.58
CA MET A 42 -30.32 -7.58 -7.73
C MET A 42 -31.11 -8.82 -7.32
N ALA A 43 -30.68 -9.51 -6.24
CA ALA A 43 -31.39 -10.68 -5.70
C ALA A 43 -32.82 -10.32 -5.28
N THR A 44 -33.00 -9.18 -4.59
CA THR A 44 -34.33 -8.69 -4.17
C THR A 44 -35.24 -8.40 -5.37
N VAL A 45 -34.71 -7.77 -6.42
CA VAL A 45 -35.49 -7.51 -7.65
C VAL A 45 -35.83 -8.81 -8.36
N MET A 46 -34.91 -9.77 -8.39
CA MET A 46 -35.14 -11.07 -9.04
C MET A 46 -36.21 -11.89 -8.30
N GLU A 47 -36.24 -11.82 -6.97
CA GLU A 47 -37.31 -12.41 -6.15
C GLU A 47 -38.67 -11.78 -6.47
N ALA A 48 -38.75 -10.45 -6.57
CA ALA A 48 -39.97 -9.76 -6.94
C ALA A 48 -40.46 -10.14 -8.35
N ILE A 49 -39.55 -10.30 -9.33
CA ILE A 49 -39.88 -10.77 -10.68
C ILE A 49 -40.44 -12.20 -10.65
N GLY A 50 -39.88 -13.07 -9.80
CA GLY A 50 -40.32 -14.45 -9.65
C GLY A 50 -41.58 -14.63 -8.79
N SER A 51 -42.08 -13.57 -8.15
CA SER A 51 -43.22 -13.65 -7.24
C SER A 51 -44.53 -13.94 -7.97
N LEU A 52 -45.35 -14.81 -7.38
CA LEU A 52 -46.70 -15.12 -7.87
C LEU A 52 -47.73 -14.06 -7.45
N GLU A 53 -47.36 -13.09 -6.61
CA GLU A 53 -48.29 -12.08 -6.11
C GLU A 53 -48.71 -11.12 -7.24
N PRO A 54 -50.01 -10.84 -7.42
CA PRO A 54 -50.50 -10.04 -8.54
C PRO A 54 -49.91 -8.63 -8.60
N VAL A 55 -49.61 -8.03 -7.44
CA VAL A 55 -49.01 -6.70 -7.34
C VAL A 55 -47.65 -6.64 -8.05
N HIS A 56 -46.81 -7.67 -7.89
CA HIS A 56 -45.49 -7.69 -8.51
C HIS A 56 -45.55 -7.86 -10.03
N ARG A 57 -46.55 -8.61 -10.53
CA ARG A 57 -46.75 -8.77 -11.99
C ARG A 57 -47.09 -7.46 -12.69
N LEU A 58 -47.84 -6.57 -12.02
CA LEU A 58 -48.16 -5.23 -12.54
C LEU A 58 -46.91 -4.35 -12.70
N PHE A 59 -45.85 -4.63 -11.94
CA PHE A 59 -44.58 -3.88 -11.98
C PHE A 59 -43.45 -4.62 -12.70
N ALA A 60 -43.72 -5.72 -13.40
CA ALA A 60 -42.70 -6.57 -14.04
C ALA A 60 -41.71 -5.78 -14.93
N GLN A 61 -42.22 -4.83 -15.72
CA GLN A 61 -41.39 -3.98 -16.57
C GLN A 61 -40.45 -3.07 -15.75
N ASN A 62 -40.94 -2.48 -14.65
CA ASN A 62 -40.11 -1.65 -13.79
C ASN A 62 -39.02 -2.47 -13.08
N TYR A 63 -39.31 -3.72 -12.72
CA TYR A 63 -38.31 -4.60 -12.15
C TYR A 63 -37.24 -4.99 -13.18
N ALA A 64 -37.63 -5.30 -14.42
CA ALA A 64 -36.68 -5.57 -15.50
C ALA A 64 -35.76 -4.36 -15.74
N ASP A 65 -36.32 -3.16 -15.88
CA ASP A 65 -35.54 -1.93 -16.07
C ASP A 65 -34.58 -1.67 -14.90
N ARG A 66 -35.03 -1.92 -13.66
CA ARG A 66 -34.18 -1.78 -12.47
C ARG A 66 -33.07 -2.82 -12.46
N PHE A 67 -33.38 -4.08 -12.78
CA PHE A 67 -32.40 -5.16 -12.84
C PHE A 67 -31.31 -4.86 -13.89
N ASP A 68 -31.70 -4.37 -15.08
CA ASP A 68 -30.75 -3.99 -16.13
C ASP A 68 -29.80 -2.88 -15.68
N ARG A 69 -30.32 -1.87 -14.97
CA ARG A 69 -29.48 -0.80 -14.38
C ARG A 69 -28.51 -1.35 -13.33
N LEU A 70 -28.97 -2.22 -12.45
CA LEU A 70 -28.13 -2.84 -11.41
C LEU A 70 -27.06 -3.77 -12.03
N SER A 71 -27.42 -4.53 -13.06
CA SER A 71 -26.51 -5.40 -13.81
C SER A 71 -25.42 -4.59 -14.53
N ASN A 72 -25.79 -3.48 -15.17
CA ASN A 72 -24.82 -2.58 -15.77
C ASN A 72 -23.91 -1.90 -14.72
N SER A 73 -24.46 -1.55 -13.56
CA SER A 73 -23.67 -1.04 -12.44
C SER A 73 -22.69 -2.08 -11.92
N ASP A 74 -23.07 -3.36 -11.79
CA ASP A 74 -22.14 -4.42 -11.34
C ASP A 74 -20.97 -4.59 -12.30
N LYS A 75 -21.21 -4.57 -13.62
CA LYS A 75 -20.14 -4.64 -14.63
C LYS A 75 -19.13 -3.50 -14.49
N GLN A 76 -19.64 -2.28 -14.22
CA GLN A 76 -18.78 -1.11 -13.99
C GLN A 76 -17.99 -1.24 -12.69
N LEU A 77 -18.64 -1.67 -11.60
CA LEU A 77 -18.00 -1.88 -10.31
C LEU A 77 -16.95 -3.00 -10.37
N ALA A 78 -17.21 -4.08 -11.11
CA ALA A 78 -16.25 -5.17 -11.32
C ALA A 78 -15.00 -4.69 -12.08
N SER A 79 -15.19 -3.89 -13.13
CA SER A 79 -14.08 -3.27 -13.87
C SER A 79 -13.26 -2.32 -12.99
N LEU A 80 -13.94 -1.53 -12.15
CA LEU A 80 -13.29 -0.63 -11.18
C LEU A 80 -12.49 -1.42 -10.14
N GLN A 81 -13.08 -2.48 -9.58
CA GLN A 81 -12.44 -3.35 -8.59
C GLN A 81 -11.15 -3.96 -9.15
N TYR A 82 -11.19 -4.50 -10.37
CA TYR A 82 -10.01 -5.05 -11.03
C TYR A 82 -8.88 -4.02 -11.18
N GLY A 83 -9.23 -2.79 -11.57
CA GLY A 83 -8.26 -1.69 -11.64
C GLY A 83 -7.65 -1.34 -10.26
N GLN A 84 -8.46 -1.36 -9.20
CA GLN A 84 -8.02 -1.13 -7.83
C GLN A 84 -7.13 -2.25 -7.30
N GLU A 85 -7.43 -3.52 -7.61
CA GLU A 85 -6.59 -4.68 -7.28
C GLU A 85 -5.20 -4.56 -7.91
N ILE A 86 -5.12 -4.21 -9.20
CA ILE A 86 -3.86 -3.96 -9.88
C ILE A 86 -3.10 -2.80 -9.21
N LYS A 87 -3.80 -1.72 -8.87
CA LYS A 87 -3.20 -0.56 -8.18
C LYS A 87 -2.61 -1.00 -6.83
N LEU A 88 -3.35 -1.75 -6.02
CA LEU A 88 -2.90 -2.26 -4.73
C LEU A 88 -1.63 -3.11 -4.87
N LEU A 89 -1.61 -4.04 -5.82
CA LEU A 89 -0.42 -4.87 -6.10
C LEU A 89 0.80 -4.03 -6.49
N ARG A 90 0.61 -2.99 -7.31
CA ARG A 90 1.70 -2.07 -7.69
C ARG A 90 2.22 -1.27 -6.50
N GLU A 91 1.33 -0.76 -5.65
CA GLU A 91 1.75 0.02 -4.47
C GLU A 91 2.45 -0.86 -3.42
N ARG A 92 2.04 -2.12 -3.25
CA ARG A 92 2.75 -3.14 -2.47
C ARG A 92 4.16 -3.37 -2.98
N ALA A 93 4.30 -3.68 -4.28
CA ALA A 93 5.60 -3.94 -4.88
C ALA A 93 6.55 -2.73 -4.79
N LYS A 94 6.04 -1.51 -4.91
CA LYS A 94 6.81 -0.28 -4.68
C LYS A 94 7.26 -0.15 -3.22
N GLY A 95 6.36 -0.43 -2.28
CA GLY A 95 6.64 -0.42 -0.84
C GLY A 95 7.77 -1.38 -0.48
N ASP A 96 7.70 -2.61 -0.98
CA ASP A 96 8.67 -3.65 -0.70
C ASP A 96 10.05 -3.29 -1.26
N ARG A 97 10.11 -2.80 -2.50
CA ARG A 97 11.37 -2.30 -3.11
C ARG A 97 11.97 -1.13 -2.34
N LEU A 98 11.14 -0.19 -1.88
CA LEU A 98 11.63 0.95 -1.09
C LEU A 98 12.16 0.50 0.27
N GLU A 99 11.51 -0.48 0.88
CA GLU A 99 11.92 -1.02 2.17
C GLU A 99 13.24 -1.79 2.08
N GLU A 100 13.43 -2.58 1.02
CA GLU A 100 14.69 -3.26 0.71
C GLU A 100 15.83 -2.24 0.53
N ASN A 101 15.64 -1.25 -0.34
CA ASN A 101 16.62 -0.17 -0.55
C ASN A 101 16.97 0.58 0.74
N MET A 102 15.99 0.76 1.64
CA MET A 102 16.19 1.39 2.94
C MET A 102 17.06 0.53 3.85
N LYS A 103 16.81 -0.78 3.90
CA LYS A 103 17.62 -1.75 4.67
C LYS A 103 19.05 -1.78 4.15
N ASP A 104 19.24 -1.82 2.84
CA ASP A 104 20.57 -1.81 2.22
C ASP A 104 21.33 -0.51 2.54
N ALA A 105 20.67 0.64 2.39
CA ALA A 105 21.27 1.92 2.74
C ALA A 105 21.70 1.97 4.21
N ARG A 106 20.88 1.41 5.11
CA ARG A 106 21.22 1.34 6.54
C ARG A 106 22.42 0.44 6.79
N LEU A 107 22.50 -0.73 6.15
CA LEU A 107 23.65 -1.63 6.27
C LEU A 107 24.93 -0.99 5.77
N HIS A 108 24.88 -0.22 4.68
CA HIS A 108 26.05 0.53 4.20
C HIS A 108 26.48 1.62 5.17
N GLU A 109 25.53 2.38 5.71
CA GLU A 109 25.82 3.43 6.70
C GLU A 109 26.38 2.86 8.02
N ASP A 110 25.90 1.70 8.45
CA ASP A 110 26.40 1.02 9.66
C ASP A 110 27.84 0.52 9.42
N ARG A 111 28.13 -0.09 8.25
CA ARG A 111 29.50 -0.50 7.87
C ARG A 111 30.46 0.69 7.78
N GLU A 112 30.04 1.78 7.12
CA GLU A 112 30.85 2.99 7.03
C GLU A 112 31.14 3.57 8.43
N ALA A 113 30.18 3.51 9.36
CA ALA A 113 30.39 3.94 10.73
C ALA A 113 31.39 3.04 11.48
N ASP A 114 31.29 1.72 11.31
CA ASP A 114 32.22 0.75 11.90
C ASP A 114 33.65 0.93 11.35
N ASP A 115 33.79 1.11 10.04
CA ASP A 115 35.09 1.36 9.41
C ASP A 115 35.72 2.68 9.89
N ASN A 116 34.93 3.75 10.01
CA ASN A 116 35.39 5.02 10.57
C ASN A 116 35.83 4.88 12.04
N ALA A 117 35.11 4.12 12.85
CA ALA A 117 35.50 3.85 14.23
C ALA A 117 36.85 3.10 14.32
N ILE A 118 37.15 2.20 13.37
CA ILE A 118 38.46 1.53 13.29
C ILE A 118 39.57 2.55 12.97
N TYR A 119 39.35 3.44 12.00
CA TYR A 119 40.32 4.50 11.68
C TYR A 119 40.58 5.41 12.90
N ASP A 120 39.54 5.82 13.61
CA ASP A 120 39.66 6.64 14.82
C ASP A 120 40.48 5.93 15.91
N LEU A 121 40.31 4.62 16.09
CA LEU A 121 41.09 3.82 17.05
C LEU A 121 42.57 3.71 16.64
N VAL A 122 42.84 3.51 15.35
CA VAL A 122 44.19 3.47 14.80
C VAL A 122 44.89 4.82 14.99
N ASP A 123 44.21 5.92 14.64
CA ASP A 123 44.72 7.27 14.83
C ASP A 123 45.00 7.57 16.31
N LEU A 124 44.13 7.13 17.22
CA LEU A 124 44.35 7.26 18.67
C LEU A 124 45.60 6.47 19.13
N GLN A 125 45.81 5.26 18.62
CA GLN A 125 47.02 4.47 18.91
C GLN A 125 48.31 5.15 18.40
N PHE A 126 48.28 5.72 17.20
CA PHE A 126 49.44 6.43 16.65
C PHE A 126 49.68 7.80 17.31
N ALA A 127 48.62 8.53 17.67
CA ALA A 127 48.74 9.78 18.40
C ALA A 127 49.31 9.59 19.81
N THR A 128 48.91 8.52 20.51
CA THR A 128 49.43 8.20 21.86
C THR A 128 50.88 7.70 21.86
N THR A 129 51.28 6.91 20.85
CA THR A 129 52.67 6.43 20.69
C THR A 129 53.63 7.51 20.19
N ALA A 130 53.15 8.50 19.43
CA ALA A 130 53.94 9.68 19.10
C ALA A 130 54.16 10.58 20.33
N SER A 131 53.16 10.72 21.20
CA SER A 131 53.28 11.53 22.43
C SER A 131 54.27 10.96 23.44
N SER A 132 54.48 9.62 23.49
CA SER A 132 55.44 9.02 24.41
C SER A 132 56.90 9.20 24.00
N LYS A 133 57.17 9.59 22.73
CA LYS A 133 58.54 9.84 22.22
C LYS A 133 58.99 11.30 22.34
N VAL A 134 58.14 12.19 22.87
CA VAL A 134 58.46 13.62 23.10
C VAL A 134 58.88 13.87 24.56
N HIS A 135 59.12 12.81 25.35
CA HIS A 135 59.54 12.89 26.76
C HIS A 135 60.86 12.15 27.06
N GLU A 136 61.66 11.83 26.04
CA GLU A 136 63.07 11.46 26.19
C GLU A 136 64.00 12.60 25.74
#